data_AF-A0A353ZQH0-F1
#
_entry.id   AF-A0A353ZQH0-F1
#
_cell.length_a   1.000
_cell.length_b   1.000
_cell.length_c   1.000
_cell.angle_alpha   90.00
_cell.angle_beta   90.00
_cell.angle_gamma   90.00
#
_symmetry.space_group_name_H-M   'P 1'
#
loop_
_entity.id
_entity.type
_entity.pdbx_description
1 polymer ?
#
loop_
_entity_poly.entity_id
_entity_poly.type
_entity_poly.pdbx_seq_one_letter_code
_entity_poly.pdbx_strand_id
1 'polypeptide(L)'
;TGKIHGSALGAEEVAGLKVVLGFDPAKSFDVDQDVLAHARAAVERGAAAHSEWQSSFEAWQAANPENAALLERIEAKKLPVELDAALPVFEAGKDLSTRAASGKVLNAIGPVMPELWGGSADLAESNNTTIEGSPSFIPASRSTESWKGNPYGRVLHFGIR
;
A
#
# COMPACT_ATOMS: atom_id res chain seq x y z
N THR A 1 -27.72 1.28 -26.57
CA THR A 1 -27.66 2.73 -26.24
C THR A 1 -26.75 2.92 -25.03
N GLY A 2 -26.24 4.12 -24.75
CA GLY A 2 -25.43 4.37 -23.53
C GLY A 2 -26.22 4.27 -22.21
N LYS A 3 -27.56 4.24 -22.28
CA LYS A 3 -28.44 4.17 -21.10
C LYS A 3 -28.22 2.90 -20.26
N ILE A 4 -27.71 1.82 -20.86
CA ILE A 4 -27.44 0.54 -20.17
C ILE A 4 -26.36 0.66 -19.08
N HIS A 5 -25.52 1.70 -19.11
CA HIS A 5 -24.44 1.87 -18.14
C HIS A 5 -24.93 2.27 -16.75
N GLY A 6 -25.95 3.14 -16.66
CA GLY A 6 -26.33 3.79 -15.40
C GLY A 6 -27.83 3.81 -15.13
N SER A 7 -28.61 2.99 -15.83
CA SER A 7 -30.06 2.90 -15.63
C SER A 7 -30.54 1.46 -15.63
N ALA A 8 -31.63 1.20 -14.91
CA ALA A 8 -32.27 -0.11 -14.91
C ALA A 8 -32.66 -0.51 -16.34
N LEU A 9 -32.47 -1.79 -16.68
CA LEU A 9 -32.75 -2.31 -18.01
C LEU A 9 -34.25 -2.24 -18.36
N GLY A 10 -35.12 -2.28 -17.35
CA GLY A 10 -36.57 -2.42 -17.52
C GLY A 10 -37.01 -3.88 -17.39
N ALA A 11 -38.27 -4.09 -16.97
CA ALA A 11 -38.77 -5.43 -16.65
C ALA A 11 -38.80 -6.37 -17.87
N GLU A 12 -39.19 -5.85 -19.03
CA GLU A 12 -39.23 -6.62 -20.29
C GLU A 12 -37.83 -7.08 -20.70
N GLU A 13 -36.84 -6.19 -20.63
CA GLU A 13 -35.46 -6.48 -21.01
C GLU A 13 -34.82 -7.52 -20.07
N VAL A 14 -35.08 -7.42 -18.76
CA VAL A 14 -34.62 -8.41 -17.76
C VAL A 14 -35.28 -9.77 -17.98
N ALA A 15 -36.58 -9.81 -18.24
CA ALA A 15 -37.30 -11.04 -18.51
C ALA A 15 -36.79 -11.71 -19.80
N GLY A 16 -36.59 -10.93 -20.87
CA GLY A 16 -36.01 -11.41 -22.13
C GLY A 16 -34.62 -12.00 -21.94
N LEU A 17 -33.75 -11.33 -21.17
CA LEU A 17 -32.42 -11.85 -20.84
C LEU A 17 -32.49 -13.19 -20.10
N LYS A 18 -33.36 -13.31 -19.10
CA LYS A 18 -33.52 -14.56 -18.35
C LYS A 18 -33.94 -15.72 -19.26
N VAL A 19 -34.89 -15.50 -20.16
CA VAL A 19 -35.30 -16.52 -21.15
C VAL A 19 -34.13 -16.94 -22.05
N VAL A 20 -33.36 -15.98 -22.56
CA VAL A 20 -32.18 -16.26 -23.42
C VAL A 20 -31.12 -17.10 -22.68
N LEU A 21 -30.94 -16.88 -21.38
CA LEU A 21 -29.98 -17.59 -20.54
C LEU A 21 -30.54 -18.90 -19.94
N GLY A 22 -31.81 -19.23 -20.17
CA GLY A 22 -32.47 -20.41 -19.60
C GLY A 22 -32.91 -20.26 -18.13
N PHE A 23 -33.03 -19.03 -17.63
CA PHE A 23 -33.50 -18.72 -16.28
C PHE A 23 -35.02 -18.52 -16.25
N ASP A 24 -35.62 -18.70 -15.07
CA ASP A 24 -37.05 -18.39 -14.83
C ASP A 24 -37.27 -16.86 -14.83
N PRO A 25 -38.00 -16.28 -15.80
CA PRO A 25 -38.22 -14.84 -15.87
C PRO A 25 -38.98 -14.27 -14.66
N ALA A 26 -39.77 -15.09 -13.95
CA ALA A 26 -40.59 -14.66 -12.81
C ALA A 26 -39.78 -14.52 -11.50
N LYS A 27 -38.64 -15.22 -11.38
CA LYS A 27 -37.82 -15.17 -10.17
C LYS A 27 -36.78 -14.07 -10.23
N SER A 28 -36.46 -13.47 -9.09
CA SER A 28 -35.40 -12.46 -8.96
C SER A 28 -34.44 -12.87 -7.87
N PHE A 29 -33.14 -12.60 -8.07
CA PHE A 29 -32.06 -13.08 -7.20
C PHE A 29 -32.05 -14.61 -7.02
N ASP A 30 -32.52 -15.34 -8.03
CA ASP A 30 -32.47 -16.80 -8.03
C ASP A 30 -31.03 -17.25 -8.27
N VAL A 31 -30.49 -18.03 -7.33
CA VAL A 31 -29.13 -18.54 -7.39
C VAL A 31 -29.20 -20.05 -7.35
N ASP A 32 -28.74 -20.67 -8.43
CA ASP A 32 -28.60 -22.10 -8.53
C ASP A 32 -27.64 -22.61 -7.43
N GLN A 33 -28.07 -23.66 -6.72
CA GLN A 33 -27.29 -24.23 -5.62
C GLN A 33 -25.97 -24.84 -6.09
N ASP A 34 -25.91 -25.38 -7.30
CA ASP A 34 -24.69 -25.96 -7.86
C ASP A 34 -23.68 -24.86 -8.22
N VAL A 35 -24.16 -23.74 -8.75
CA VAL A 35 -23.32 -22.54 -8.99
C VAL A 35 -22.80 -22.00 -7.66
N LEU A 36 -23.65 -21.92 -6.64
CA LEU A 36 -23.24 -21.45 -5.32
C LEU A 36 -22.23 -22.41 -4.68
N ALA A 37 -22.43 -23.72 -4.79
CA ALA A 37 -21.51 -24.73 -4.28
C ALA A 37 -20.15 -24.63 -4.99
N HIS A 38 -20.15 -24.52 -6.32
CA HIS A 38 -18.92 -24.34 -7.11
C HIS A 38 -18.17 -23.06 -6.72
N ALA A 39 -18.88 -21.93 -6.57
CA ALA A 39 -18.27 -20.67 -6.15
C ALA A 39 -17.69 -20.78 -4.72
N ARG A 40 -18.41 -21.45 -3.81
CA ARG A 40 -17.96 -21.65 -2.42
C ARG A 40 -16.76 -22.58 -2.28
N ALA A 41 -16.47 -23.43 -3.25
CA ALA A 41 -15.22 -24.19 -3.28
C ALA A 41 -13.96 -23.28 -3.29
N ALA A 42 -14.10 -21.99 -3.63
CA ALA A 42 -13.03 -21.01 -3.47
C ALA A 42 -12.60 -20.82 -1.99
N VAL A 43 -13.51 -21.01 -1.03
CA VAL A 43 -13.21 -20.91 0.40
C VAL A 43 -12.22 -21.99 0.81
N GLU A 44 -12.44 -23.23 0.38
CA GLU A 44 -11.55 -24.35 0.67
C GLU A 44 -10.18 -24.16 0.02
N ARG A 45 -10.15 -23.73 -1.26
CA ARG A 45 -8.89 -23.41 -1.95
C ARG A 45 -8.13 -22.27 -1.24
N GLY A 46 -8.85 -21.23 -0.82
CA GLY A 46 -8.27 -20.11 -0.08
C GLY A 46 -7.72 -20.53 1.28
N ALA A 47 -8.45 -21.38 2.01
CA ALA A 47 -7.99 -21.92 3.31
C ALA A 47 -6.71 -22.76 3.15
N ALA A 48 -6.66 -23.62 2.12
CA ALA A 48 -5.46 -24.42 1.83
C ALA A 48 -4.24 -23.53 1.48
N ALA A 49 -4.42 -22.57 0.57
CA ALA A 49 -3.36 -21.64 0.18
C ALA A 49 -2.89 -20.77 1.37
N HIS A 50 -3.82 -20.34 2.22
CA HIS A 50 -3.48 -19.57 3.42
C HIS A 50 -2.71 -20.42 4.44
N SER A 51 -3.07 -21.70 4.63
CA SER A 51 -2.34 -22.60 5.52
C SER A 51 -0.90 -22.85 5.06
N GLU A 52 -0.69 -23.00 3.74
CA GLU A 52 0.65 -23.14 3.15
C GLU A 52 1.48 -21.86 3.32
N TRP A 53 0.87 -20.71 3.05
CA TRP A 53 1.49 -19.40 3.28
C TRP A 53 1.85 -19.20 4.76
N GLN A 54 0.94 -19.53 5.68
CA GLN A 54 1.13 -19.35 7.13
C GLN A 54 2.34 -20.15 7.63
N SER A 55 2.51 -21.38 7.17
CA SER A 55 3.67 -22.21 7.50
C SER A 55 4.98 -21.58 7.02
N SER A 56 4.97 -21.02 5.80
CA SER A 56 6.13 -20.31 5.24
C SER A 56 6.42 -18.99 5.96
N PHE A 57 5.38 -18.29 6.39
CA PHE A 57 5.48 -17.03 7.12
C PHE A 57 6.03 -17.25 8.54
N GLU A 58 5.59 -18.29 9.25
CA GLU A 58 6.14 -18.67 10.56
C GLU A 58 7.62 -19.04 10.47
N ALA A 59 8.00 -19.80 9.44
CA ALA A 59 9.41 -20.10 9.18
C ALA A 59 10.23 -18.82 8.91
N TRP A 60 9.68 -17.87 8.14
CA TRP A 60 10.31 -16.57 7.92
C TRP A 60 10.43 -15.77 9.21
N GLN A 61 9.40 -15.72 10.06
CA GLN A 61 9.41 -15.00 11.33
C GLN A 61 10.50 -15.56 12.26
N ALA A 62 10.58 -16.89 12.38
CA ALA A 62 11.61 -17.56 13.19
C ALA A 62 13.03 -17.28 12.67
N ALA A 63 13.20 -17.19 11.34
CA ALA A 63 14.48 -16.89 10.71
C ALA A 63 14.84 -15.39 10.71
N ASN A 64 13.87 -14.49 10.93
CA ASN A 64 14.04 -13.03 10.82
C ASN A 64 13.41 -12.30 12.02
N PRO A 65 13.84 -12.58 13.27
CA PRO A 65 13.16 -12.08 14.47
C PRO A 65 13.07 -10.55 14.55
N GLU A 66 14.09 -9.82 14.08
CA GLU A 66 14.08 -8.35 14.06
C GLU A 66 13.04 -7.80 13.08
N ASN A 67 12.97 -8.35 11.86
CA ASN A 67 12.00 -7.93 10.86
C ASN A 67 10.57 -8.36 11.22
N ALA A 68 10.41 -9.49 11.91
CA ALA A 68 9.13 -9.94 12.43
C ALA A 68 8.61 -8.98 13.51
N ALA A 69 9.45 -8.58 14.46
CA ALA A 69 9.11 -7.59 15.48
C ALA A 69 8.80 -6.21 14.86
N LEU A 70 9.54 -5.81 13.82
CA LEU A 70 9.24 -4.60 13.05
C LEU A 70 7.85 -4.67 12.39
N LEU A 71 7.55 -5.77 11.70
CA LEU A 71 6.25 -5.98 11.05
C LEU A 71 5.11 -5.94 12.08
N GLU A 72 5.25 -6.67 13.18
CA GLU A 72 4.26 -6.69 14.26
C GLU A 72 3.98 -5.28 14.81
N ARG A 73 5.04 -4.49 15.05
CA ARG A 73 4.91 -3.10 15.50
C ARG A 73 4.11 -2.25 14.50
N ILE A 74 4.41 -2.36 13.21
CA ILE A 74 3.75 -1.60 12.14
C ILE A 74 2.27 -2.01 12.03
N GLU A 75 1.97 -3.31 12.01
CA GLU A 75 0.60 -3.83 11.93
C GLU A 75 -0.25 -3.42 13.13
N ALA A 76 0.36 -3.40 14.32
CA ALA A 76 -0.26 -2.89 15.54
C ALA A 76 -0.38 -1.35 15.58
N LYS A 77 0.12 -0.64 14.55
CA LYS A 77 0.13 0.83 14.43
C LYS A 77 0.82 1.52 15.61
N LYS A 78 1.89 0.91 16.13
CA LYS A 78 2.69 1.46 17.23
C LYS A 78 3.91 2.19 16.68
N LEU A 79 4.22 3.35 17.28
CA LEU A 79 5.42 4.12 16.96
C LEU A 79 6.65 3.52 17.66
N PRO A 80 7.87 3.74 17.12
CA PRO A 80 9.09 3.35 17.82
C PRO A 80 9.26 4.19 19.09
N VAL A 81 9.82 3.58 20.14
CA VAL A 81 9.99 4.25 21.44
C VAL A 81 11.04 5.36 21.38
N GLU A 82 11.91 5.30 20.38
CA GLU A 82 12.98 6.26 20.11
C GLU A 82 12.49 7.54 19.42
N LEU A 83 11.22 7.58 18.95
CA LEU A 83 10.73 8.68 18.12
C LEU A 83 10.87 10.04 18.79
N ASP A 84 10.40 10.17 20.04
CA ASP A 84 10.42 11.45 20.77
C ASP A 84 11.84 11.95 20.99
N ALA A 85 12.78 11.03 21.27
CA ALA A 85 14.19 11.35 21.46
C ALA A 85 14.91 11.70 20.14
N ALA A 86 14.41 11.20 19.01
CA ALA A 86 14.96 11.51 17.70
C ALA A 86 14.55 12.91 17.20
N LEU A 87 13.49 13.52 17.74
CA LEU A 87 13.02 14.82 17.26
C LEU A 87 14.03 15.93 17.58
N PRO A 88 14.37 16.79 16.59
CA PRO A 88 15.27 17.90 16.81
C PRO A 88 14.61 18.98 17.68
N VAL A 89 15.40 19.58 18.57
CA VAL A 89 15.03 20.80 19.29
C VAL A 89 15.50 22.02 18.50
N PHE A 90 14.62 23.00 18.34
CA PHE A 90 14.92 24.26 17.65
C PHE A 90 14.96 25.40 18.67
N GLU A 91 16.16 25.89 18.96
CA GLU A 91 16.36 27.01 19.89
C GLU A 91 15.75 28.32 19.36
N ALA A 92 15.22 29.13 20.27
CA ALA A 92 14.69 30.44 19.94
C ALA A 92 15.80 31.42 19.48
N GLY A 93 15.44 32.39 18.64
CA GLY A 93 16.34 33.46 18.19
C GLY A 93 17.16 33.16 16.93
N LYS A 94 16.95 31.99 16.31
CA LYS A 94 17.51 31.67 14.98
C LYS A 94 16.40 31.48 13.95
N ASP A 95 16.46 32.24 12.86
CA ASP A 95 15.51 32.07 11.77
C ASP A 95 15.72 30.74 11.04
N LEU A 96 14.63 29.99 10.88
CA LEU A 96 14.60 28.73 10.13
C LEU A 96 13.28 28.63 9.38
N SER A 97 13.35 28.50 8.05
CA SER A 97 12.14 28.24 7.27
C SER A 97 11.50 26.90 7.68
N THR A 98 10.18 26.85 7.75
CA THR A 98 9.45 25.63 8.16
C THR A 98 9.70 24.44 7.23
N ARG A 99 9.98 24.66 5.94
CA ARG A 99 10.42 23.61 5.01
C ARG A 99 11.78 23.00 5.40
N ALA A 100 12.72 23.83 5.83
CA ALA A 100 14.03 23.36 6.27
C ALA A 100 13.92 22.66 7.64
N ALA A 101 13.03 23.14 8.53
CA ALA A 101 12.69 22.44 9.76
C ALA A 101 12.06 21.06 9.46
N SER A 102 11.14 20.98 8.50
CA SER A 102 10.54 19.72 8.03
C SER A 102 11.60 18.73 7.55
N GLY A 103 12.54 19.17 6.70
CA GLY A 103 13.65 18.32 6.25
C GLY A 103 14.53 17.82 7.39
N LYS A 104 14.82 18.66 8.39
CA LYS A 104 15.57 18.24 9.58
C LYS A 104 14.82 17.20 10.40
N VAL A 105 13.50 17.36 10.57
CA VAL A 105 12.67 16.36 11.26
C VAL A 105 12.65 15.04 10.48
N LEU A 106 12.41 15.07 9.16
CA LEU A 106 12.42 13.88 8.31
C LEU A 106 13.74 13.10 8.41
N ASN A 107 14.86 13.82 8.39
CA ASN A 107 16.18 13.21 8.50
C ASN A 107 16.48 12.66 9.90
N ALA A 108 15.92 13.27 10.94
CA ALA A 108 16.10 12.80 12.30
C ALA A 108 15.25 11.56 12.61
N ILE A 109 14.00 11.49 12.12
CA ILE A 109 13.10 10.36 12.36
C ILE A 109 13.30 9.21 11.36
N GLY A 110 13.87 9.48 10.18
CA GLY A 110 14.10 8.49 9.12
C GLY A 110 14.84 7.22 9.58
N PRO A 111 15.93 7.33 10.37
CA PRO A 111 16.64 6.17 10.92
C PRO A 111 15.82 5.31 11.90
N VAL A 112 14.94 5.92 12.71
CA VAL A 112 14.14 5.19 13.72
C VAL A 112 12.80 4.71 13.21
N MET A 113 12.30 5.28 12.11
CA MET A 113 11.05 4.88 11.44
C MET A 113 11.34 4.29 10.05
N PRO A 114 11.75 3.01 9.93
CA PRO A 114 12.01 2.36 8.63
C PRO A 114 10.77 2.32 7.72
N GLU A 115 9.55 2.38 8.28
CA GLU A 115 8.29 2.47 7.54
C GLU A 115 8.02 3.84 6.91
N LEU A 116 8.80 4.89 7.25
CA LEU A 116 8.67 6.21 6.67
C LEU A 116 9.36 6.26 5.31
N TRP A 117 8.66 6.67 4.28
CA TRP A 117 9.20 6.82 2.93
C TRP A 117 8.34 7.84 2.18
N GLY A 118 8.89 8.42 1.13
CA GLY A 118 8.24 9.54 0.47
C GLY A 118 9.22 10.29 -0.41
N GLY A 119 8.78 11.43 -0.94
CA GLY A 119 9.63 12.24 -1.79
C GLY A 119 8.88 13.42 -2.37
N SER A 120 9.22 13.79 -3.60
CA SER A 120 8.72 15.04 -4.20
C SER A 120 8.36 14.90 -5.67
N ALA A 121 7.42 15.75 -6.08
CA ALA A 121 7.09 15.97 -7.47
C ALA A 121 8.09 16.97 -8.10
N ASP A 122 9.28 16.47 -8.46
CA ASP A 122 10.40 17.21 -9.10
C ASP A 122 10.99 18.38 -8.29
N LEU A 123 10.61 18.50 -7.01
CA LEU A 123 10.97 19.62 -6.14
C LEU A 123 11.67 19.15 -4.86
N ALA A 124 12.50 18.09 -4.93
CA ALA A 124 13.08 17.46 -3.74
C ALA A 124 13.92 18.44 -2.90
N GLU A 125 14.80 19.20 -3.54
CA GLU A 125 15.64 20.22 -2.89
C GLU A 125 14.81 21.39 -2.35
N SER A 126 13.82 21.85 -3.13
CA SER A 126 12.93 22.94 -2.72
C SER A 126 12.05 22.57 -1.53
N ASN A 127 11.57 21.32 -1.48
CA ASN A 127 10.66 20.83 -0.45
C ASN A 127 11.37 20.23 0.77
N ASN A 128 12.68 19.93 0.67
CA ASN A 128 13.49 19.28 1.71
C ASN A 128 12.86 17.94 2.18
N THR A 129 12.49 17.09 1.22
CA THR A 129 11.77 15.82 1.48
C THR A 129 12.68 14.59 1.50
N THR A 130 13.91 14.72 1.01
CA THR A 130 14.86 13.62 0.94
C THR A 130 15.30 13.18 2.33
N ILE A 131 15.11 11.89 2.62
CA ILE A 131 15.74 11.22 3.76
C ILE A 131 17.18 10.89 3.35
N GLU A 132 18.14 11.66 3.85
CA GLU A 132 19.56 11.52 3.61
C GLU A 132 20.05 10.12 3.98
N GLY A 133 21.00 9.62 3.19
CA GLY A 133 21.51 8.25 3.32
C GLY A 133 20.55 7.16 2.82
N SER A 134 19.28 7.46 2.55
CA SER A 134 18.34 6.49 1.97
C SER A 134 18.46 6.42 0.45
N PRO A 135 18.49 5.22 -0.16
CA PRO A 135 18.44 5.07 -1.61
C PRO A 135 17.11 5.57 -2.19
N SER A 136 17.13 5.93 -3.47
CA SER A 136 15.92 6.17 -4.24
C SER A 136 15.16 4.87 -4.52
N PHE A 137 13.83 4.92 -4.46
CA PHE A 137 12.97 3.81 -4.87
C PHE A 137 12.82 3.82 -6.39
N ILE A 138 13.77 3.17 -7.07
CA ILE A 138 13.82 3.04 -8.53
C ILE A 138 14.52 1.73 -8.89
N PRO A 139 14.29 1.16 -10.09
CA PRO A 139 15.14 0.09 -10.60
C PRO A 139 16.60 0.53 -10.58
N ALA A 140 17.52 -0.33 -10.13
CA ALA A 140 18.93 0.03 -10.00
C ALA A 140 19.53 0.59 -11.32
N SER A 141 19.08 0.05 -12.46
CA SER A 141 19.45 0.49 -13.82
C SER A 141 18.98 1.90 -14.20
N ARG A 142 18.08 2.51 -13.41
CA ARG A 142 17.58 3.88 -13.59
C ARG A 142 18.25 4.88 -12.66
N SER A 143 19.25 4.45 -11.90
CA SER A 143 20.06 5.37 -11.08
C SER A 143 20.71 6.44 -11.94
N THR A 144 20.71 7.68 -11.44
CA THR A 144 21.42 8.81 -12.06
C THR A 144 22.75 9.06 -11.34
N GLU A 145 23.47 10.12 -11.69
CA GLU A 145 24.63 10.57 -10.92
C GLU A 145 24.22 10.96 -9.49
N SER A 146 23.22 11.84 -9.37
CA SER A 146 22.74 12.38 -8.09
C SER A 146 21.84 11.44 -7.29
N TRP A 147 21.15 10.50 -7.96
CA TRP A 147 20.17 9.63 -7.32
C TRP A 147 20.49 8.16 -7.59
N LYS A 148 21.14 7.52 -6.61
CA LYS A 148 21.34 6.06 -6.60
C LYS A 148 20.15 5.39 -5.95
N GLY A 149 19.66 4.31 -6.54
CA GLY A 149 18.46 3.64 -6.05
C GLY A 149 18.40 2.15 -6.28
N ASN A 150 17.41 1.53 -5.65
CA ASN A 150 17.10 0.11 -5.74
C ASN A 150 15.61 -0.14 -5.40
N PRO A 151 15.09 -1.38 -5.60
CA PRO A 151 13.69 -1.71 -5.32
C PRO A 151 13.23 -1.56 -3.86
N TYR A 152 14.15 -1.28 -2.92
CA TYR A 152 13.88 -1.11 -1.49
C TYR A 152 14.26 0.30 -1.00
N GLY A 153 14.51 1.25 -1.93
CA GLY A 153 14.78 2.64 -1.57
C GLY A 153 13.57 3.33 -0.93
N ARG A 154 13.82 4.46 -0.26
CA ARG A 154 12.80 5.22 0.49
C ARG A 154 12.54 6.62 -0.06
N VAL A 155 13.35 7.08 -1.02
CA VAL A 155 13.18 8.39 -1.67
C VAL A 155 12.41 8.23 -2.99
N LEU A 156 11.22 8.82 -3.07
CA LEU A 156 10.32 8.78 -4.22
C LEU A 156 10.53 9.96 -5.17
N HIS A 157 10.49 9.69 -6.47
CA HIS A 157 10.61 10.69 -7.54
C HIS A 157 9.37 10.62 -8.44
N PHE A 158 8.42 11.52 -8.23
CA PHE A 158 7.15 11.49 -8.98
C PHE A 158 7.26 12.19 -10.36
N GLY A 159 8.33 12.97 -10.56
CA GLY A 159 8.41 13.95 -11.64
C GLY A 159 7.36 15.05 -11.44
N ILE A 160 6.93 15.73 -12.50
CA ILE A 160 5.90 16.77 -12.40
C ILE A 160 4.50 16.12 -12.36
N ARG A 161 4.19 15.39 -11.28
CA ARG A 161 2.93 14.66 -11.03
C ARG A 161 2.60 14.57 -9.55
#